data_AF-A0A951WXJ1-F1
#
_entry.id   AF-A0A951WXJ1-F1
#
_cell.length_a   1.000
_cell.length_b   1.000
_cell.length_c   1.000
_cell.angle_alpha   90.00
_cell.angle_beta   90.00
_cell.angle_gamma   90.00
#
_symmetry.space_group_name_H-M   'P 1'
#
loop_
_entity.id
_entity.type
_entity.pdbx_description
1 polymer ?
#
loop_
_entity_poly.entity_id
_entity_poly.type
_entity_poly.pdbx_seq_one_letter_code
_entity_poly.pdbx_strand_id
1 'polypeptide(L)'
;IVLPILPNRGYGPAPFDVLNPYRIWLMVVLISGISFFGYVLIKLLPGHSGVGVTGLLGGLVSSTAVTVSFAQRSRQMASLARPFAFAVVIAWTVMFLRTPIEIAVVNPDLLGGVWPPMTAATAAMIVYAGIMYYSDRRAIQGDLSFSNPFELRPAIAFGFLYALILVVARAAQIYFGEWGIYLSAVFGGIADVNAVTLSVAELNRTGNLQATTAVQAVVLAAVSNTVVKAVIVAVVGSGAMLRAVILAVPVGIAGALVALWFF
;
A
#
# COMPACT_ATOMS: atom_id res chain seq x y z
N ILE A 1 -22.44 8.49 -4.52
CA ILE A 1 -23.26 9.09 -5.61
C ILE A 1 -22.44 9.41 -6.85
N VAL A 2 -21.20 9.93 -6.75
CA VAL A 2 -20.39 10.29 -7.94
C VAL A 2 -19.78 9.09 -8.68
N LEU A 3 -19.36 8.03 -7.96
CA LEU A 3 -18.65 6.88 -8.54
C LEU A 3 -19.36 6.18 -9.73
N PRO A 4 -20.68 5.89 -9.69
CA PRO A 4 -21.38 5.20 -10.80
C PRO A 4 -21.48 6.02 -12.08
N ILE A 5 -21.29 7.34 -11.99
CA ILE A 5 -21.42 8.28 -13.11
C ILE A 5 -20.06 8.44 -13.82
N LEU A 6 -18.96 8.05 -13.17
CA LEU A 6 -17.63 8.26 -13.72
C LEU A 6 -17.26 7.18 -14.75
N PRO A 7 -16.75 7.59 -15.92
CA PRO A 7 -16.39 6.67 -16.98
C PRO A 7 -15.19 5.79 -16.59
N ASN A 8 -15.34 4.48 -16.73
CA ASN A 8 -14.29 3.48 -16.46
C ASN A 8 -13.44 3.22 -17.72
N ARG A 9 -12.76 4.25 -18.21
CA ARG A 9 -11.81 4.17 -19.31
C ARG A 9 -10.61 5.07 -19.04
N GLY A 10 -9.48 4.77 -19.67
CA GLY A 10 -8.31 5.63 -19.66
C GLY A 10 -8.58 6.93 -20.42
N TYR A 11 -8.16 8.05 -19.85
CA TYR A 11 -8.17 9.38 -20.44
C TYR A 11 -6.76 9.97 -20.46
N GLY A 12 -6.50 10.80 -21.45
CA GLY A 12 -5.20 11.43 -21.71
C GLY A 12 -4.83 11.32 -23.20
N PRO A 13 -3.93 12.16 -23.72
CA PRO A 13 -3.39 11.99 -25.06
C PRO A 13 -2.55 10.70 -25.11
N ALA A 14 -2.70 9.90 -26.16
CA ALA A 14 -1.84 8.72 -26.33
C ALA A 14 -0.36 9.17 -26.33
N PRO A 15 0.53 8.57 -25.51
CA PRO A 15 0.43 7.26 -24.83
C PRO A 15 0.14 7.35 -23.30
N PHE A 16 -0.34 8.50 -22.82
CA PHE A 16 -0.66 8.82 -21.41
C PHE A 16 -2.13 8.61 -21.05
N ASP A 17 -2.82 7.70 -21.73
CA ASP A 17 -4.22 7.31 -21.51
C ASP A 17 -4.41 6.48 -20.21
N VAL A 18 -3.68 6.84 -19.15
CA VAL A 18 -3.62 6.11 -17.87
C VAL A 18 -4.50 6.73 -16.78
N LEU A 19 -5.02 7.93 -17.00
CA LEU A 19 -5.93 8.56 -16.04
C LEU A 19 -7.32 7.95 -16.18
N ASN A 20 -7.70 7.08 -15.26
CA ASN A 20 -9.04 6.51 -15.21
C ASN A 20 -9.85 7.23 -14.10
N PRO A 21 -10.81 8.11 -14.45
CA PRO A 21 -11.60 8.87 -13.48
C PRO A 21 -12.33 7.98 -12.48
N TYR A 22 -12.86 6.84 -12.95
CA TYR A 22 -13.51 5.86 -12.09
C TYR A 22 -12.53 5.30 -11.05
N ARG A 23 -11.33 4.87 -11.45
CA ARG A 23 -10.31 4.33 -10.52
C ARG A 23 -9.78 5.38 -9.56
N ILE A 24 -9.52 6.60 -10.03
CA ILE A 24 -9.07 7.71 -9.17
C ILE A 24 -10.12 8.02 -8.12
N TRP A 25 -11.39 8.12 -8.53
CA TRP A 25 -12.48 8.41 -7.60
C TRP A 25 -12.81 7.22 -6.68
N LEU A 26 -12.61 5.99 -7.15
CA LEU A 26 -12.69 4.79 -6.33
C LEU A 26 -11.70 4.89 -5.16
N MET A 27 -10.47 5.36 -5.40
CA MET A 27 -9.51 5.59 -4.32
C MET A 27 -10.00 6.64 -3.33
N VAL A 28 -10.60 7.75 -3.79
CA VAL A 28 -11.20 8.77 -2.90
C VAL A 28 -12.31 8.16 -2.04
N VAL A 29 -13.18 7.34 -2.63
CA VAL A 29 -14.27 6.64 -1.92
C VAL A 29 -13.70 5.62 -0.93
N LEU A 30 -12.70 4.82 -1.31
CA LEU A 30 -12.06 3.84 -0.45
C LEU A 30 -11.34 4.48 0.74
N ILE A 31 -10.61 5.59 0.52
CA ILE A 31 -9.96 6.35 1.60
C ILE A 31 -10.99 6.89 2.58
N SER A 32 -12.07 7.49 2.06
CA SER A 32 -13.17 7.99 2.89
C SER A 32 -13.87 6.86 3.65
N GLY A 33 -14.09 5.72 2.99
CA GLY A 33 -14.68 4.52 3.55
C GLY A 33 -13.83 3.92 4.66
N ILE A 34 -12.54 3.67 4.43
CA ILE A 34 -11.60 3.13 5.42
C ILE A 34 -11.44 4.11 6.60
N SER A 35 -11.42 5.41 6.32
CA SER A 35 -11.43 6.45 7.37
C SER A 35 -12.69 6.33 8.25
N PHE A 36 -13.86 6.20 7.63
CA PHE A 36 -15.12 6.05 8.34
C PHE A 36 -15.20 4.70 9.10
N PHE A 37 -14.87 3.59 8.45
CA PHE A 37 -14.82 2.27 9.08
C PHE A 37 -13.82 2.24 10.24
N GLY A 38 -12.67 2.88 10.11
CA GLY A 38 -11.72 3.01 11.21
C GLY A 38 -12.29 3.79 12.39
N TYR A 39 -13.02 4.86 12.13
CA TYR A 39 -13.75 5.58 13.17
C TYR A 39 -14.82 4.71 13.83
N VAL A 40 -15.60 3.99 13.02
CA VAL A 40 -16.65 3.08 13.51
C VAL A 40 -16.05 1.94 14.34
N LEU A 41 -14.97 1.31 13.89
CA LEU A 41 -14.30 0.23 14.63
C LEU A 41 -13.74 0.71 15.96
N ILE A 42 -13.11 1.88 15.98
CA ILE A 42 -12.61 2.50 17.22
C ILE A 42 -13.76 2.77 18.19
N LYS A 43 -14.93 3.16 17.68
CA LYS A 43 -16.12 3.46 18.51
C LYS A 43 -16.86 2.21 18.97
N LEU A 44 -16.87 1.14 18.17
CA LEU A 44 -17.57 -0.13 18.45
C LEU A 44 -16.73 -1.13 19.25
N LEU A 45 -15.40 -1.06 19.16
CA LEU A 45 -14.48 -1.80 20.02
C LEU A 45 -13.88 -0.81 21.03
N PRO A 46 -14.63 -0.42 22.10
CA PRO A 46 -14.06 0.36 23.18
C PRO A 46 -12.95 -0.46 23.83
N GLY A 47 -11.71 -0.10 23.55
CA GLY A 47 -10.55 -0.81 24.02
C GLY A 47 -9.33 -0.75 23.10
N HIS A 48 -8.24 -1.17 23.69
CA HIS A 48 -6.82 -1.11 23.34
C HIS A 48 -6.37 -1.62 21.94
N SER A 49 -7.28 -2.03 21.05
CA SER A 49 -6.96 -2.75 19.79
C SER A 49 -7.63 -2.23 18.52
N GLY A 50 -8.55 -1.25 18.61
CA GLY A 50 -9.35 -0.81 17.46
C GLY A 50 -8.53 -0.28 16.26
N VAL A 51 -7.41 0.40 16.53
CA VAL A 51 -6.54 0.99 15.50
C VAL A 51 -5.79 -0.10 14.71
N GLY A 52 -5.24 -1.11 15.39
CA GLY A 52 -4.55 -2.23 14.74
C GLY A 52 -5.49 -3.10 13.89
N VAL A 53 -6.68 -3.41 14.39
CA VAL A 53 -7.71 -4.17 13.64
C VAL A 53 -8.17 -3.38 12.42
N THR A 54 -8.32 -2.07 12.53
CA THR A 54 -8.61 -1.21 11.38
C THR A 54 -7.49 -1.27 10.34
N GLY A 55 -6.22 -1.26 10.78
CA GLY A 55 -5.07 -1.44 9.89
C GLY A 55 -5.10 -2.78 9.16
N LEU A 56 -5.43 -3.88 9.87
CA LEU A 56 -5.55 -5.21 9.29
C LEU A 56 -6.67 -5.28 8.24
N LEU A 57 -7.90 -4.94 8.64
CA LEU A 57 -9.09 -5.02 7.78
C LEU A 57 -9.01 -4.04 6.61
N GLY A 58 -8.58 -2.81 6.88
CA GLY A 58 -8.34 -1.81 5.84
C GLY A 58 -7.19 -2.20 4.92
N GLY A 59 -6.16 -2.87 5.44
CA GLY A 59 -5.02 -3.36 4.67
C GLY A 59 -5.37 -4.48 3.69
N LEU A 60 -6.32 -5.34 4.06
CA LEU A 60 -6.87 -6.36 3.15
C LEU A 60 -7.49 -5.70 1.91
N VAL A 61 -8.21 -4.59 2.11
CA VAL A 61 -8.82 -3.82 1.02
C VAL A 61 -7.77 -2.99 0.28
N SER A 62 -7.10 -2.06 0.97
CA SER A 62 -6.07 -1.18 0.39
C SER A 62 -5.15 -0.62 1.47
N SER A 63 -3.93 -1.15 1.53
CA SER A 63 -2.86 -0.64 2.41
C SER A 63 -2.44 0.80 2.05
N THR A 64 -2.57 1.23 0.80
CA THR A 64 -2.36 2.63 0.39
C THR A 64 -3.41 3.55 1.01
N ALA A 65 -4.68 3.18 0.94
CA ALA A 65 -5.76 3.98 1.51
C ALA A 65 -5.65 4.10 3.04
N VAL A 66 -5.28 3.00 3.73
CA VAL A 66 -4.96 3.04 5.17
C VAL A 66 -3.80 3.99 5.46
N THR A 67 -2.72 3.91 4.68
CA THR A 67 -1.54 4.78 4.84
C THR A 67 -1.93 6.25 4.75
N VAL A 68 -2.68 6.62 3.72
CA VAL A 68 -3.12 8.01 3.49
C VAL A 68 -4.03 8.48 4.61
N SER A 69 -5.06 7.69 4.93
CA SER A 69 -6.05 8.02 5.96
C SER A 69 -5.38 8.27 7.32
N PHE A 70 -4.51 7.37 7.76
CA PHE A 70 -3.81 7.50 9.03
C PHE A 70 -2.69 8.53 9.01
N ALA A 71 -2.02 8.76 7.88
CA ALA A 71 -1.10 9.87 7.71
C ALA A 71 -1.82 11.22 7.92
N GLN A 72 -2.92 11.46 7.21
CA GLN A 72 -3.70 12.70 7.35
C GLN A 72 -4.14 12.94 8.81
N ARG A 73 -4.64 11.90 9.46
CA ARG A 73 -5.09 11.97 10.86
C ARG A 73 -3.97 12.21 11.85
N SER A 74 -2.78 11.66 11.59
CA SER A 74 -1.63 11.84 12.49
C SER A 74 -1.20 13.30 12.64
N ARG A 75 -1.53 14.18 11.67
CA ARG A 75 -1.30 15.63 11.77
C ARG A 75 -2.31 16.33 12.65
N GLN A 76 -3.56 15.90 12.59
CA GLN A 76 -4.65 16.47 13.38
C GLN A 76 -4.58 15.99 14.84
N MET A 77 -4.13 14.76 15.05
CA MET A 77 -4.10 14.10 16.36
C MET A 77 -2.69 13.58 16.65
N ALA A 78 -1.78 14.48 17.02
CA ALA A 78 -0.37 14.15 17.24
C ALA A 78 -0.16 13.09 18.34
N SER A 79 -1.04 13.03 19.34
CA SER A 79 -1.03 11.99 20.39
C SER A 79 -1.25 10.58 19.86
N LEU A 80 -1.91 10.44 18.70
CA LEU A 80 -2.26 9.15 18.09
C LEU A 80 -1.33 8.76 16.93
N ALA A 81 -0.29 9.55 16.67
CA ALA A 81 0.65 9.30 15.57
C ALA A 81 1.30 7.90 15.64
N ARG A 82 1.63 7.41 16.84
CA ARG A 82 2.21 6.07 17.05
C ARG A 82 1.20 4.92 16.84
N PRO A 83 -0.02 4.95 17.40
CA PRO A 83 -1.06 3.99 17.05
C PRO A 83 -1.34 3.94 15.54
N PHE A 84 -1.43 5.11 14.88
CA PHE A 84 -1.61 5.20 13.44
C PHE A 84 -0.45 4.60 12.66
N ALA A 85 0.80 4.87 13.06
CA ALA A 85 1.97 4.21 12.50
C ALA A 85 1.89 2.69 12.63
N PHE A 86 1.53 2.17 13.81
CA PHE A 86 1.36 0.74 14.05
C PHE A 86 0.32 0.12 13.09
N ALA A 87 -0.85 0.75 12.94
CA ALA A 87 -1.87 0.26 12.01
C ALA A 87 -1.44 0.29 10.54
N VAL A 88 -0.64 1.30 10.15
CA VAL A 88 -0.05 1.37 8.81
C VAL A 88 0.95 0.25 8.59
N VAL A 89 1.82 -0.04 9.57
CA VAL A 89 2.76 -1.17 9.51
C VAL A 89 2.01 -2.49 9.37
N ILE A 90 0.95 -2.72 10.16
CA ILE A 90 0.08 -3.90 10.02
C ILE A 90 -0.54 -3.97 8.61
N ALA A 91 -1.03 -2.85 8.07
CA ALA A 91 -1.60 -2.83 6.72
C ALA A 91 -0.55 -3.17 5.64
N TRP A 92 0.70 -2.76 5.81
CA TRP A 92 1.79 -3.13 4.91
C TRP A 92 2.16 -4.61 5.06
N THR A 93 2.14 -5.16 6.27
CA THR A 93 2.32 -6.60 6.51
C THR A 93 1.28 -7.42 5.74
N VAL A 94 0.00 -7.01 5.78
CA VAL A 94 -1.08 -7.67 5.04
C VAL A 94 -0.82 -7.67 3.52
N MET A 95 -0.24 -6.58 2.99
CA MET A 95 0.12 -6.52 1.58
C MET A 95 1.16 -7.58 1.21
N PHE A 96 2.22 -7.76 2.01
CA PHE A 96 3.20 -8.82 1.72
C PHE A 96 2.59 -10.22 1.84
N LEU A 97 1.65 -10.43 2.77
CA LEU A 97 0.94 -11.70 2.91
C LEU A 97 -0.03 -11.97 1.75
N ARG A 98 -0.72 -10.95 1.23
CA ARG A 98 -1.73 -11.13 0.17
C ARG A 98 -1.12 -11.37 -1.21
N THR A 99 0.04 -10.78 -1.51
CA THR A 99 0.68 -10.87 -2.84
C THR A 99 0.92 -12.32 -3.31
N PRO A 100 1.47 -13.24 -2.49
CA PRO A 100 1.57 -14.66 -2.87
C PRO A 100 0.23 -15.33 -3.12
N ILE A 101 -0.82 -14.95 -2.39
CA ILE A 101 -2.17 -15.50 -2.57
C ILE A 101 -2.72 -15.09 -3.94
N GLU A 102 -2.54 -13.82 -4.33
CA GLU A 102 -2.93 -13.32 -5.65
C GLU A 102 -2.21 -14.08 -6.77
N ILE A 103 -0.92 -14.34 -6.61
CA ILE A 103 -0.14 -15.13 -7.57
C ILE A 103 -0.60 -16.57 -7.63
N ALA A 104 -0.84 -17.22 -6.48
CA ALA A 104 -1.29 -18.61 -6.42
C ALA A 104 -2.62 -18.81 -7.18
N VAL A 105 -3.50 -17.81 -7.20
CA VAL A 105 -4.77 -17.87 -7.95
C VAL A 105 -4.55 -17.74 -9.45
N VAL A 106 -3.60 -16.91 -9.90
CA VAL A 106 -3.37 -16.66 -11.35
C VAL A 106 -2.42 -17.68 -11.95
N ASN A 107 -1.27 -17.89 -11.32
CA ASN A 107 -0.19 -18.73 -11.81
C ASN A 107 0.53 -19.41 -10.62
N PRO A 108 0.05 -20.59 -10.19
CA PRO A 108 0.64 -21.37 -9.09
C PRO A 108 2.13 -21.69 -9.29
N ASP A 109 2.58 -21.85 -10.54
CA ASP A 109 3.97 -22.22 -10.85
C ASP A 109 4.95 -21.10 -10.47
N LEU A 110 4.50 -19.83 -10.53
CA LEU A 110 5.29 -18.68 -10.13
C LEU A 110 5.40 -18.53 -8.60
N LEU A 111 4.53 -19.20 -7.84
CA LEU A 111 4.49 -19.10 -6.39
C LEU A 111 5.83 -19.48 -5.76
N GLY A 112 6.47 -20.53 -6.28
CA GLY A 112 7.76 -21.08 -5.82
C GLY A 112 8.85 -20.03 -5.66
N GLY A 113 8.89 -19.03 -6.56
CA GLY A 113 9.87 -17.95 -6.50
C GLY A 113 9.42 -16.70 -5.71
N VAL A 114 8.12 -16.45 -5.59
CA VAL A 114 7.60 -15.23 -4.91
C VAL A 114 7.30 -15.46 -3.43
N TRP A 115 6.95 -16.69 -3.02
CA TRP A 115 6.64 -16.96 -1.62
C TRP A 115 7.82 -16.68 -0.66
N PRO A 116 9.09 -17.00 -0.97
CA PRO A 116 10.19 -16.75 -0.04
C PRO A 116 10.40 -15.26 0.29
N PRO A 117 10.51 -14.32 -0.69
CA PRO A 117 10.70 -12.91 -0.38
C PRO A 117 9.50 -12.28 0.30
N MET A 118 8.28 -12.68 -0.05
CA MET A 118 7.08 -12.14 0.56
C MET A 118 6.89 -12.62 2.01
N THR A 119 7.19 -13.89 2.30
CA THR A 119 7.10 -14.43 3.66
C THR A 119 8.20 -13.89 4.57
N ALA A 120 9.42 -13.73 4.07
CA ALA A 120 10.51 -13.09 4.80
C ALA A 120 10.19 -11.62 5.15
N ALA A 121 9.68 -10.85 4.18
CA ALA A 121 9.21 -9.49 4.43
C ALA A 121 8.05 -9.44 5.45
N THR A 122 7.10 -10.37 5.33
CA THR A 122 5.98 -10.49 6.28
C THR A 122 6.48 -10.77 7.70
N ALA A 123 7.39 -11.74 7.87
CA ALA A 123 7.95 -12.08 9.17
C ALA A 123 8.71 -10.89 9.80
N ALA A 124 9.55 -10.21 9.01
CA ALA A 124 10.29 -9.04 9.44
C ALA A 124 9.34 -7.91 9.90
N MET A 125 8.26 -7.67 9.16
CA MET A 125 7.24 -6.67 9.49
C MET A 125 6.40 -7.05 10.72
N ILE A 126 6.10 -8.34 10.93
CA ILE A 126 5.44 -8.83 12.15
C ILE A 126 6.33 -8.58 13.37
N VAL A 127 7.63 -8.90 13.28
CA VAL A 127 8.59 -8.64 14.36
C VAL A 127 8.63 -7.14 14.68
N TYR A 128 8.74 -6.30 13.66
CA TYR A 128 8.76 -4.84 13.85
C TYR A 128 7.46 -4.31 14.48
N ALA A 129 6.30 -4.78 14.00
CA ALA A 129 5.01 -4.45 14.57
C ALA A 129 4.90 -4.90 16.05
N GLY A 130 5.42 -6.09 16.36
CA GLY A 130 5.51 -6.60 17.73
C GLY A 130 6.35 -5.69 18.62
N ILE A 131 7.55 -5.29 18.16
CA ILE A 131 8.42 -4.35 18.88
C ILE A 131 7.67 -3.04 19.16
N MET A 132 7.04 -2.43 18.15
CA MET A 132 6.23 -1.22 18.34
C MET A 132 5.12 -1.43 19.37
N TYR A 133 4.41 -2.56 19.31
CA TYR A 133 3.32 -2.86 20.23
C TYR A 133 3.78 -2.95 21.69
N TYR A 134 4.91 -3.61 21.95
CA TYR A 134 5.45 -3.76 23.30
C TYR A 134 6.12 -2.47 23.81
N SER A 135 6.83 -1.73 22.95
CA SER A 135 7.50 -0.47 23.33
C SER A 135 6.53 0.68 23.59
N ASP A 136 5.43 0.76 22.85
CA ASP A 136 4.48 1.88 22.89
C ASP A 136 3.11 1.49 23.43
N ARG A 137 3.05 0.42 24.23
CA ARG A 137 1.79 -0.18 24.71
C ARG A 137 0.84 0.85 25.32
N ARG A 138 1.32 1.79 26.16
CA ARG A 138 0.46 2.84 26.74
C ARG A 138 -0.05 3.87 25.73
N ALA A 139 0.75 4.20 24.71
CA ALA A 139 0.35 5.16 23.68
C ALA A 139 -0.64 4.54 22.68
N ILE A 140 -0.46 3.25 22.35
CA ILE A 140 -1.36 2.47 21.49
C ILE A 140 -2.72 2.20 22.17
N GLN A 141 -2.73 2.17 23.51
CA GLN A 141 -3.91 1.85 24.33
C GLN A 141 -4.65 3.06 24.91
N GLY A 142 -4.21 4.29 24.63
CA GLY A 142 -4.80 5.52 25.18
C GLY A 142 -6.24 5.78 24.72
N ASP A 143 -6.99 6.54 25.53
CA ASP A 143 -8.42 6.80 25.31
C ASP A 143 -8.65 7.67 24.06
N LEU A 144 -9.48 7.16 23.16
CA LEU A 144 -9.64 7.62 21.79
C LEU A 144 -10.91 8.49 21.68
N SER A 145 -10.86 9.71 22.21
CA SER A 145 -11.97 10.66 22.03
C SER A 145 -11.90 11.28 20.63
N PHE A 146 -12.84 10.89 19.76
CA PHE A 146 -12.87 11.28 18.35
C PHE A 146 -14.03 12.22 18.00
N SER A 147 -13.74 13.23 17.16
CA SER A 147 -14.73 14.01 16.41
C SER A 147 -14.86 13.47 14.97
N ASN A 148 -16.03 13.70 14.36
CA ASN A 148 -16.48 13.13 13.08
C ASN A 148 -15.46 13.33 11.91
N PRO A 149 -14.94 12.27 11.27
CA PRO A 149 -13.73 12.36 10.45
C PRO A 149 -13.99 12.22 8.94
N PHE A 150 -15.16 12.63 8.48
CA PHE A 150 -15.50 12.61 7.06
C PHE A 150 -14.91 13.84 6.35
N GLU A 151 -13.61 13.78 6.04
CA GLU A 151 -12.96 14.87 5.31
C GLU A 151 -12.77 14.51 3.83
N LEU A 152 -13.71 14.97 3.01
CA LEU A 152 -13.64 14.87 1.55
C LEU A 152 -12.43 15.61 0.97
N ARG A 153 -12.00 16.71 1.61
CA ARG A 153 -10.97 17.61 1.06
C ARG A 153 -9.57 16.95 1.02
N PRO A 154 -9.06 16.31 2.08
CA PRO A 154 -7.82 15.53 2.03
C PRO A 154 -7.91 14.30 1.10
N ALA A 155 -9.08 13.65 1.02
CA ALA A 155 -9.28 12.51 0.12
C ALA A 155 -9.20 12.91 -1.35
N ILE A 156 -9.81 14.04 -1.74
CA ILE A 156 -9.71 14.62 -3.09
C ILE A 156 -8.27 15.03 -3.41
N ALA A 157 -7.56 15.67 -2.48
CA ALA A 157 -6.15 16.04 -2.67
C ALA A 157 -5.26 14.81 -2.96
N PHE A 158 -5.53 13.68 -2.29
CA PHE A 158 -4.84 12.44 -2.61
C PHE A 158 -5.24 11.88 -3.99
N GLY A 159 -6.52 11.96 -4.38
CA GLY A 159 -6.96 11.57 -5.72
C GLY A 159 -6.11 12.25 -6.82
N PHE A 160 -5.78 13.54 -6.64
CA PHE A 160 -4.87 14.26 -7.53
C PHE A 160 -3.43 13.75 -7.47
N LEU A 161 -2.86 13.53 -6.28
CA LEU A 161 -1.51 12.98 -6.12
C LEU A 161 -1.38 11.59 -6.76
N TYR A 162 -2.39 10.74 -6.59
CA TYR A 162 -2.47 9.42 -7.18
C TYR A 162 -2.54 9.47 -8.72
N ALA A 163 -3.33 10.41 -9.27
CA ALA A 163 -3.37 10.67 -10.69
C ALA A 163 -2.00 11.10 -11.25
N LEU A 164 -1.30 12.00 -10.54
CA LEU A 164 0.05 12.44 -10.92
C LEU A 164 1.05 11.26 -10.93
N ILE A 165 1.00 10.44 -9.88
CA ILE A 165 1.78 9.20 -9.75
C ILE A 165 1.58 8.29 -10.98
N LEU A 166 0.34 8.09 -11.42
CA LEU A 166 0.01 7.27 -12.59
C LEU A 166 0.61 7.83 -13.88
N VAL A 167 0.58 9.15 -14.06
CA VAL A 167 1.16 9.80 -15.25
C VAL A 167 2.68 9.66 -15.27
N VAL A 168 3.34 9.91 -14.14
CA VAL A 168 4.80 9.72 -14.01
C VAL A 168 5.18 8.27 -14.27
N ALA A 169 4.39 7.33 -13.72
CA ALA A 169 4.57 5.92 -13.93
C ALA A 169 4.52 5.53 -15.41
N ARG A 170 3.51 6.02 -16.13
CA ARG A 170 3.36 5.77 -17.56
C ARG A 170 4.44 6.41 -18.40
N ALA A 171 4.84 7.64 -18.08
CA ALA A 171 5.93 8.33 -18.79
C ALA A 171 7.16 7.46 -18.87
N ALA A 172 7.58 6.93 -17.72
CA ALA A 172 8.78 6.14 -17.66
C ALA A 172 8.63 4.75 -18.30
N GLN A 173 7.43 4.15 -18.33
CA GLN A 173 7.24 2.94 -19.15
C GLN A 173 7.54 3.18 -20.64
N ILE A 174 7.16 4.33 -21.17
CA ILE A 174 7.29 4.65 -22.60
C ILE A 174 8.75 4.97 -22.97
N TYR A 175 9.46 5.73 -22.13
CA TYR A 175 10.78 6.25 -22.47
C TYR A 175 11.94 5.24 -22.29
N PHE A 176 11.73 4.07 -21.68
CA PHE A 176 12.84 3.21 -21.23
C PHE A 176 12.91 1.75 -21.78
N GLY A 177 12.12 1.36 -22.79
CA GLY A 177 12.43 0.18 -23.66
C GLY A 177 12.44 -1.20 -22.98
N GLU A 178 13.45 -2.06 -23.22
CA GLU A 178 13.57 -3.46 -22.70
C GLU A 178 13.71 -3.56 -21.18
N TRP A 179 14.16 -2.49 -20.50
CA TRP A 179 13.99 -2.31 -19.04
C TRP A 179 12.53 -2.13 -18.63
N GLY A 180 11.62 -2.11 -19.60
CA GLY A 180 10.22 -1.78 -19.49
C GLY A 180 9.47 -2.66 -18.52
N ILE A 181 9.81 -3.93 -18.30
CA ILE A 181 9.11 -4.77 -17.31
C ILE A 181 9.50 -4.38 -15.89
N TYR A 182 10.80 -4.21 -15.61
CA TYR A 182 11.27 -3.77 -14.30
C TYR A 182 10.84 -2.35 -13.97
N LEU A 183 10.92 -1.44 -14.95
CA LEU A 183 10.45 -0.07 -14.79
C LEU A 183 8.93 -0.05 -14.68
N SER A 184 8.18 -0.78 -15.51
CA SER A 184 6.73 -0.93 -15.36
C SER A 184 6.35 -1.46 -14.00
N ALA A 185 7.14 -2.36 -13.42
CA ALA A 185 6.89 -2.88 -12.10
C ALA A 185 7.19 -1.85 -11.00
N VAL A 186 8.30 -1.11 -11.10
CA VAL A 186 8.60 0.00 -10.18
C VAL A 186 7.51 1.06 -10.27
N PHE A 187 7.19 1.53 -11.47
CA PHE A 187 6.23 2.60 -11.73
C PHE A 187 4.78 2.18 -11.48
N GLY A 188 4.38 1.00 -11.95
CA GLY A 188 3.09 0.41 -11.64
C GLY A 188 2.93 0.15 -10.14
N GLY A 189 4.02 -0.24 -9.47
CA GLY A 189 4.09 -0.38 -8.02
C GLY A 189 3.87 0.95 -7.29
N ILE A 190 4.15 2.10 -7.88
CA ILE A 190 3.78 3.41 -7.28
C ILE A 190 2.26 3.54 -7.17
N ALA A 191 1.53 3.05 -8.16
CA ALA A 191 0.08 3.13 -8.20
C ALA A 191 -0.60 1.98 -7.46
N ASP A 192 -0.31 0.73 -7.84
CA ASP A 192 -0.89 -0.45 -7.23
C ASP A 192 -0.03 -1.69 -7.49
N VAL A 193 0.55 -2.24 -6.43
CA VAL A 193 1.32 -3.49 -6.51
C VAL A 193 0.47 -4.66 -7.02
N ASN A 194 -0.83 -4.70 -6.72
CA ASN A 194 -1.69 -5.82 -7.10
C ASN A 194 -1.90 -5.88 -8.63
N ALA A 195 -2.12 -4.72 -9.25
CA ALA A 195 -2.30 -4.64 -10.70
C ALA A 195 -1.04 -5.13 -11.44
N VAL A 196 0.14 -4.77 -10.92
CA VAL A 196 1.42 -5.26 -11.45
C VAL A 196 1.56 -6.75 -11.22
N THR A 197 1.31 -7.24 -10.01
CA THR A 197 1.40 -8.66 -9.65
C THR A 197 0.57 -9.53 -10.57
N LEU A 198 -0.72 -9.20 -10.74
CA LEU A 198 -1.62 -9.96 -11.60
C LEU A 198 -1.18 -9.91 -13.07
N SER A 199 -0.77 -8.74 -13.57
CA SER A 199 -0.31 -8.59 -14.95
C SER A 199 0.96 -9.40 -15.23
N VAL A 200 1.93 -9.37 -14.31
CA VAL A 200 3.21 -10.09 -14.42
C VAL A 200 3.00 -11.60 -14.31
N ALA A 201 2.13 -12.04 -13.40
CA ALA A 201 1.77 -13.44 -13.25
C ALA A 201 1.12 -14.01 -14.53
N GLU A 202 0.23 -13.24 -15.15
CA GLU A 202 -0.44 -13.62 -16.42
C GLU A 202 0.53 -13.65 -17.61
N LEU A 203 1.44 -12.67 -17.71
CA LEU A 203 2.49 -12.68 -18.75
C LEU A 203 3.41 -13.88 -18.62
N ASN A 204 3.74 -14.30 -17.40
CA ASN A 204 4.51 -15.52 -17.18
C ASN A 204 3.70 -16.78 -17.52
N ARG A 205 2.42 -16.83 -17.13
CA ARG A 205 1.52 -17.97 -17.40
C ARG A 205 1.34 -18.22 -18.90
N THR A 206 1.31 -17.16 -19.69
CA THR A 206 1.18 -17.22 -21.16
C THR A 206 2.51 -17.50 -21.88
N GLY A 207 3.61 -17.69 -21.15
CA GLY A 207 4.94 -17.94 -21.71
C GLY A 207 5.65 -16.71 -22.27
N ASN A 208 5.04 -15.53 -22.14
CA ASN A 208 5.58 -14.26 -22.63
C ASN A 208 6.65 -13.63 -21.70
N LEU A 209 6.87 -14.21 -20.52
CA LEU A 209 7.81 -13.70 -19.54
C LEU A 209 8.50 -14.85 -18.78
N GLN A 210 9.82 -14.76 -18.61
CA GLN A 210 10.57 -15.74 -17.81
C GLN A 210 10.20 -15.64 -16.32
N ALA A 211 10.16 -16.78 -15.63
CA ALA A 211 9.76 -16.85 -14.22
C ALA A 211 10.64 -16.00 -13.31
N THR A 212 11.96 -15.99 -13.54
CA THR A 212 12.93 -15.17 -12.80
C THR A 212 12.64 -13.67 -12.92
N THR A 213 12.40 -13.19 -14.14
CA THR A 213 12.02 -11.79 -14.41
C THR A 213 10.68 -11.43 -13.76
N ALA A 214 9.72 -12.34 -13.79
CA ALA A 214 8.41 -12.14 -13.17
C ALA A 214 8.51 -12.02 -11.64
N VAL A 215 9.28 -12.90 -10.98
CA VAL A 215 9.54 -12.83 -9.53
C VAL A 215 10.17 -11.49 -9.16
N GLN A 216 11.24 -11.12 -9.85
CA GLN A 216 11.96 -9.87 -9.58
C GLN A 216 11.08 -8.64 -9.80
N ALA A 217 10.24 -8.64 -10.84
CA ALA A 217 9.28 -7.58 -11.11
C ALA A 217 8.27 -7.43 -9.96
N VAL A 218 7.70 -8.52 -9.46
CA VAL A 218 6.77 -8.48 -8.32
C VAL A 218 7.45 -7.90 -7.06
N VAL A 219 8.67 -8.36 -6.75
CA VAL A 219 9.40 -7.86 -5.58
C VAL A 219 9.73 -6.38 -5.74
N LEU A 220 10.20 -5.94 -6.90
CA LEU A 220 10.47 -4.52 -7.18
C LEU A 220 9.21 -3.67 -7.09
N ALA A 221 8.06 -4.18 -7.54
CA ALA A 221 6.79 -3.50 -7.40
C ALA A 221 6.41 -3.33 -5.92
N ALA A 222 6.59 -4.36 -5.09
CA ALA A 222 6.31 -4.31 -3.66
C ALA A 222 7.26 -3.34 -2.91
N VAL A 223 8.55 -3.35 -3.26
CA VAL A 223 9.55 -2.41 -2.74
C VAL A 223 9.18 -0.98 -3.10
N SER A 224 8.92 -0.72 -4.39
CA SER A 224 8.52 0.60 -4.88
C SER A 224 7.25 1.09 -4.18
N ASN A 225 6.23 0.24 -4.07
CA ASN A 225 4.98 0.58 -3.39
C ASN A 225 5.18 0.92 -1.90
N THR A 226 6.10 0.22 -1.23
CA THR A 226 6.46 0.49 0.18
C THR A 226 7.17 1.83 0.33
N VAL A 227 8.13 2.14 -0.56
CA VAL A 227 8.83 3.43 -0.59
C VAL A 227 7.83 4.57 -0.82
N VAL A 228 6.91 4.41 -1.77
CA VAL A 228 5.90 5.42 -2.08
C VAL A 228 4.97 5.67 -0.89
N LYS A 229 4.56 4.62 -0.18
CA LYS A 229 3.79 4.79 1.06
C LYS A 229 4.58 5.52 2.14
N ALA A 230 5.88 5.29 2.26
CA ALA A 230 6.74 6.06 3.16
C ALA A 230 6.81 7.55 2.76
N VAL A 231 6.92 7.84 1.46
CA VAL A 231 6.84 9.21 0.93
C VAL A 231 5.49 9.85 1.25
N ILE A 232 4.39 9.12 1.10
CA ILE A 232 3.05 9.58 1.50
C ILE A 232 3.04 9.95 2.99
N VAL A 233 3.57 9.10 3.87
CA VAL A 233 3.67 9.41 5.30
C VAL A 233 4.53 10.64 5.55
N ALA A 234 5.63 10.83 4.82
CA ALA A 234 6.48 12.01 4.97
C ALA A 234 5.77 13.31 4.54
N VAL A 235 5.04 13.28 3.42
CA VAL A 235 4.38 14.47 2.84
C VAL A 235 3.08 14.80 3.55
N VAL A 236 2.32 13.79 3.98
CA VAL A 236 0.95 13.94 4.48
C VAL A 236 0.83 13.67 5.99
N GLY A 237 1.77 12.91 6.57
CA GLY A 237 1.79 12.55 7.98
C GLY A 237 2.47 13.57 8.89
N SER A 238 2.36 13.34 10.20
CA SER A 238 3.14 14.08 11.20
C SER A 238 4.56 13.53 11.32
N GLY A 239 5.50 14.37 11.76
CA GLY A 239 6.90 13.95 11.94
C GLY A 239 7.05 12.79 12.94
N ALA A 240 6.18 12.71 13.95
CA ALA A 240 6.16 11.60 14.89
C ALA A 240 5.76 10.27 14.22
N MET A 241 4.78 10.30 13.32
CA MET A 241 4.38 9.12 12.55
C MET A 241 5.49 8.70 11.58
N LEU A 242 6.12 9.66 10.89
CA LEU A 242 7.24 9.35 9.98
C LEU A 242 8.37 8.64 10.71
N ARG A 243 8.81 9.13 11.87
CA ARG A 243 9.87 8.48 12.68
C ARG A 243 9.49 7.06 13.10
N ALA A 244 8.21 6.81 13.36
CA ALA A 244 7.72 5.49 13.73
C ALA A 244 7.55 4.54 12.53
N VAL A 245 7.38 5.04 11.30
CA VAL A 245 7.21 4.21 10.10
C VAL A 245 8.52 4.04 9.33
N ILE A 246 9.47 4.96 9.44
CA ILE A 246 10.66 4.98 8.56
C ILE A 246 11.53 3.74 8.70
N LEU A 247 11.57 3.10 9.88
CA LEU A 247 12.29 1.85 10.09
C LEU A 247 11.56 0.63 9.52
N ALA A 248 10.25 0.71 9.29
CA ALA A 248 9.50 -0.36 8.64
C ALA A 248 9.92 -0.55 7.16
N VAL A 249 10.37 0.52 6.51
CA VAL A 249 10.79 0.51 5.11
C VAL A 249 12.02 -0.38 4.89
N PRO A 250 13.18 -0.14 5.53
CA PRO A 250 14.34 -1.01 5.36
C PRO A 250 14.08 -2.42 5.90
N VAL A 251 13.24 -2.59 6.93
CA VAL A 251 12.89 -3.93 7.45
C VAL A 251 12.11 -4.74 6.41
N GLY A 252 11.07 -4.17 5.81
CA GLY A 252 10.28 -4.84 4.77
C GLY A 252 11.08 -5.09 3.50
N ILE A 253 11.91 -4.13 3.08
CA ILE A 253 12.77 -4.24 1.89
C ILE A 253 13.88 -5.26 2.12
N ALA A 254 14.57 -5.23 3.25
CA ALA A 254 15.63 -6.19 3.56
C ALA A 254 15.07 -7.62 3.64
N GLY A 255 13.90 -7.81 4.24
CA GLY A 255 13.23 -9.12 4.24
C GLY A 255 12.97 -9.65 2.83
N ALA A 256 12.51 -8.79 1.91
CA ALA A 256 12.25 -9.17 0.53
C ALA A 256 13.55 -9.40 -0.28
N LEU A 257 14.57 -8.56 -0.11
CA LEU A 257 15.82 -8.63 -0.88
C LEU A 257 16.75 -9.76 -0.40
N VAL A 258 16.82 -10.03 0.90
CA VAL A 258 17.62 -11.13 1.44
C VAL A 258 17.17 -12.46 0.86
N ALA A 259 15.86 -12.69 0.77
CA ALA A 259 15.31 -13.88 0.15
C ALA A 259 15.64 -13.98 -1.35
N LEU A 260 15.64 -12.86 -2.10
CA LEU A 260 16.07 -12.87 -3.51
C LEU A 260 17.56 -13.21 -3.68
N TRP A 261 18.37 -13.05 -2.64
CA TRP A 261 19.82 -13.34 -2.70
C TRP A 261 20.13 -14.83 -2.51
N PHE A 262 19.18 -15.60 -1.96
CA PHE A 262 19.30 -17.04 -1.74
C PHE A 262 18.70 -17.89 -2.89
N PHE A 263 18.19 -17.25 -3.95
CA PHE A 263 17.56 -17.86 -5.12
C PHE A 263 18.15 -17.29 -6.43
#